data_AF-A0A9P6C3G9-F1
#
_entry.id   AF-A0A9P6C3G9-F1
#
_cell.length_a   1.000
_cell.length_b   1.000
_cell.length_c   1.000
_cell.angle_alpha   90.00
_cell.angle_beta   90.00
_cell.angle_gamma   90.00
#
_symmetry.space_group_name_H-M   'P 1'
#
loop_
_entity.id
_entity.type
_entity.pdbx_description
1 polymer ?
#
loop_
_entity_poly.entity_id
_entity_poly.type
_entity_poly.pdbx_seq_one_letter_code
_entity_poly.pdbx_strand_id
1 'polypeptide(L)'
;MPTVADTPFYNATNNGRTVTYSMRRPVDIDHLFRDPDAVLPIMLIATRISPYSPRDSHWKLAWKVGKSSTGVPVQREIYLVRNMTIQDYMNWGPITKTAEECTKAVEITKMTLANRRRLERIAADVPFRRPNGKTHCQDWIIAVLEAAEQQGLLTRSDWTMAARAVADV
;
A
#
# COMPACT_ATOMS: atom_id res chain seq x y z
N MET A 1 -39.29 11.85 18.51
CA MET A 1 -38.27 11.69 17.46
C MET A 1 -36.94 11.45 18.16
N PRO A 2 -36.33 10.25 18.06
CA PRO A 2 -35.03 10.01 18.69
C PRO A 2 -33.94 10.63 17.82
N THR A 3 -33.15 11.50 18.45
CA THR A 3 -31.91 12.07 17.94
C THR A 3 -30.93 10.95 17.59
N VAL A 4 -30.42 10.96 16.35
CA VAL A 4 -29.35 10.08 15.90
C VAL A 4 -28.12 10.40 16.75
N ALA A 5 -27.72 9.45 17.57
CA ALA A 5 -26.49 9.53 18.35
C ALA A 5 -25.30 9.54 17.38
N ASP A 6 -24.56 10.65 17.40
CA ASP A 6 -23.25 10.78 16.76
C ASP A 6 -22.36 9.63 17.22
N THR A 7 -22.07 8.72 16.30
CA THR A 7 -21.18 7.60 16.55
C THR A 7 -19.75 8.15 16.68
N PRO A 8 -19.03 7.89 17.79
CA PRO A 8 -17.74 8.51 18.03
C PRO A 8 -16.72 8.06 16.98
N PHE A 9 -16.01 9.04 16.43
CA PHE A 9 -14.91 8.90 15.49
C PHE A 9 -13.91 7.85 15.99
N TYR A 10 -13.65 6.81 15.18
CA TYR A 10 -12.57 5.87 15.45
C TYR A 10 -11.23 6.60 15.38
N ASN A 11 -10.64 6.88 16.54
CA ASN A 11 -9.29 7.38 16.67
C ASN A 11 -8.30 6.31 16.20
N ALA A 12 -7.76 6.45 14.99
CA ALA A 12 -6.58 5.70 14.60
C ALA A 12 -5.40 6.23 15.45
N THR A 13 -4.84 5.37 16.30
CA THR A 13 -3.64 5.70 17.07
C THR A 13 -2.41 5.52 16.18
N ASN A 14 -1.69 6.62 15.91
CA ASN A 14 -0.36 6.58 15.32
C ASN A 14 0.66 6.95 16.41
N ASN A 15 1.40 5.96 16.92
CA ASN A 15 2.47 6.14 17.91
C ASN A 15 2.09 7.01 19.13
N GLY A 16 0.90 6.79 19.70
CA GLY A 16 0.48 7.46 20.94
C GLY A 16 0.04 8.93 20.81
N ARG A 17 -0.09 9.47 19.60
CA ARG A 17 -0.71 10.79 19.37
C ARG A 17 -2.15 10.64 18.88
N THR A 18 -3.09 11.25 19.61
CA THR A 18 -4.45 11.50 19.13
C THR A 18 -4.37 12.52 18.01
N VAL A 19 -4.71 12.12 16.79
CA VAL A 19 -4.81 13.07 15.68
C VAL A 19 -6.26 13.16 15.22
N THR A 20 -6.83 14.35 15.32
CA THR A 20 -8.14 14.66 14.76
C THR A 20 -7.99 14.85 13.25
N TYR A 21 -7.99 13.76 12.48
CA TYR A 21 -8.07 13.85 11.03
C TYR A 21 -9.52 13.75 10.57
N SER A 22 -9.91 14.63 9.65
CA SER A 22 -11.10 14.46 8.82
C SER A 22 -10.93 13.37 7.74
N MET A 23 -9.74 12.74 7.66
CA MET A 23 -9.49 11.67 6.70
C MET A 23 -10.04 10.34 7.20
N ARG A 24 -10.99 9.82 6.43
CA ARG A 24 -11.52 8.47 6.59
C ARG A 24 -10.56 7.47 5.95
N ARG A 25 -10.40 6.30 6.58
CA ARG A 25 -9.72 5.16 5.96
C ARG A 25 -10.37 4.89 4.59
N PRO A 26 -9.58 4.64 3.52
CA PRO A 26 -10.16 4.25 2.26
C PRO A 26 -11.04 3.01 2.43
N VAL A 27 -12.10 2.91 1.62
CA VAL A 27 -13.02 1.78 1.67
C VAL A 27 -12.28 0.50 1.32
N ASP A 28 -12.39 -0.50 2.20
CA ASP A 28 -11.82 -1.83 2.03
C ASP A 28 -12.95 -2.82 1.70
N ILE A 29 -12.84 -3.49 0.54
CA ILE A 29 -13.84 -4.44 0.04
C ILE A 29 -13.38 -5.90 0.13
N ASP A 30 -12.47 -6.21 1.06
CA ASP A 30 -11.94 -7.56 1.29
C ASP A 30 -13.02 -8.62 1.63
N HIS A 31 -14.11 -8.20 2.28
CA HIS A 31 -15.26 -9.05 2.57
C HIS A 31 -15.99 -9.54 1.31
N LEU A 32 -15.92 -8.78 0.20
CA LEU A 32 -16.43 -9.16 -1.11
C LEU A 32 -15.38 -9.88 -1.96
N PHE A 33 -14.12 -9.46 -1.84
CA PHE A 33 -12.99 -9.97 -2.62
C PHE A 33 -11.84 -10.38 -1.70
N ARG A 34 -11.97 -11.57 -1.10
CA ARG A 34 -10.95 -12.11 -0.19
C ARG A 34 -9.67 -12.43 -0.96
N ASP A 35 -8.51 -12.31 -0.28
CA ASP A 35 -7.24 -12.79 -0.81
C ASP A 35 -7.31 -14.33 -0.97
N PRO A 36 -7.30 -14.86 -2.22
CA PRO A 36 -7.52 -16.28 -2.45
C PRO A 36 -6.31 -17.10 -2.00
N ASP A 37 -6.55 -18.35 -1.57
CA ASP A 37 -5.48 -19.30 -1.31
C ASP A 37 -4.89 -19.87 -2.62
N ALA A 38 -4.19 -18.99 -3.34
CA ALA A 38 -3.55 -19.25 -4.61
C ALA A 38 -2.18 -18.57 -4.67
N VAL A 39 -1.32 -19.04 -5.58
CA VAL A 39 -0.06 -18.38 -5.90
C VAL A 39 -0.35 -17.20 -6.83
N LEU A 40 -0.05 -15.97 -6.40
CA LEU A 40 -0.36 -14.75 -7.14
C LEU A 40 0.89 -13.91 -7.41
N PRO A 41 0.98 -13.23 -8.56
CA PRO A 41 2.05 -12.28 -8.84
C PRO A 41 1.91 -11.04 -7.95
N ILE A 42 3.04 -10.62 -7.39
CA ILE A 42 3.19 -9.38 -6.63
C ILE A 42 3.79 -8.34 -7.56
N MET A 43 3.05 -7.26 -7.76
CA MET A 43 3.42 -6.17 -8.64
C MET A 43 3.96 -4.99 -7.83
N LEU A 44 5.06 -4.39 -8.28
CA LEU A 44 5.40 -3.01 -7.95
C LEU A 44 4.73 -2.10 -8.97
N ILE A 45 3.84 -1.23 -8.51
CA ILE A 45 3.09 -0.31 -9.35
C ILE A 45 3.53 1.11 -9.03
N ALA A 46 3.82 1.89 -10.08
CA ALA A 46 4.05 3.32 -10.00
C ALA A 46 2.98 4.08 -10.79
N THR A 47 2.39 5.07 -10.14
CA THR A 47 1.45 6.00 -10.74
C THR A 47 2.01 7.41 -10.66
N ARG A 48 2.20 8.03 -11.83
CA ARG A 48 2.64 9.42 -11.93
C ARG A 48 1.55 10.35 -11.41
N ILE A 49 1.91 11.24 -10.50
CA ILE A 49 1.05 12.33 -10.05
C ILE A 49 1.55 13.60 -10.73
N SER A 50 0.84 14.07 -11.76
CA SER A 50 1.17 15.32 -12.45
C SER A 50 0.89 16.54 -11.56
N PRO A 51 1.67 17.64 -11.63
CA PRO A 51 2.86 17.89 -12.46
C PRO A 51 4.18 17.76 -11.68
N TYR A 52 4.51 16.56 -11.19
CA TYR A 52 5.66 16.37 -10.31
C TYR A 52 6.75 15.46 -10.90
N SER A 53 7.94 15.49 -10.27
CA SER A 53 9.13 14.74 -10.69
C SER A 53 8.92 13.22 -10.55
N PRO A 54 9.77 12.35 -11.14
CA PRO A 54 9.65 10.90 -10.92
C PRO A 54 9.70 10.51 -9.45
N ARG A 55 10.34 11.34 -8.64
CA ARG A 55 10.40 11.15 -7.19
C ARG A 55 9.05 11.30 -6.51
N ASP A 56 8.10 12.00 -7.11
CA ASP A 56 6.77 12.24 -6.56
C ASP A 56 5.74 11.19 -7.01
N SER A 57 6.15 10.26 -7.88
CA SER A 57 5.32 9.13 -8.29
C SER A 57 4.95 8.26 -7.10
N HIS A 58 3.69 7.87 -7.05
CA HIS A 58 3.16 7.04 -5.98
C HIS A 58 3.46 5.57 -6.25
N TRP A 59 4.19 4.94 -5.33
CA TRP A 59 4.50 3.52 -5.40
C TRP A 59 3.62 2.71 -4.47
N LYS A 60 3.20 1.53 -4.95
CA LYS A 60 2.44 0.55 -4.18
C LYS A 60 2.83 -0.87 -4.56
N LEU A 61 2.71 -1.79 -3.61
CA LEU A 61 2.70 -3.24 -3.89
C LEU A 61 1.25 -3.69 -4.09
N ALA A 62 0.98 -4.49 -5.10
CA ALA A 62 -0.37 -4.96 -5.37
C ALA A 62 -0.42 -6.37 -5.97
N TRP A 63 -1.51 -7.08 -5.71
CA TRP A 63 -1.84 -8.33 -6.39
C TRP A 63 -3.34 -8.42 -6.66
N LYS A 64 -3.70 -9.09 -7.76
CA LYS A 64 -5.08 -9.21 -8.21
C LYS A 64 -5.82 -10.30 -7.44
N VAL A 65 -6.91 -9.92 -6.77
CA VAL A 65 -7.76 -10.84 -5.99
C VAL A 65 -9.07 -11.17 -6.69
N GLY A 66 -9.44 -10.43 -7.74
CA GLY A 66 -10.66 -10.72 -8.50
C GLY A 66 -10.95 -9.72 -9.61
N LYS A 67 -12.24 -9.67 -9.98
CA LYS A 67 -12.82 -8.69 -10.91
C LYS A 67 -14.22 -8.33 -10.40
N SER A 68 -14.62 -7.06 -10.53
CA SER A 68 -15.98 -6.61 -10.26
C SER A 68 -17.00 -7.21 -11.25
N SER A 69 -18.29 -7.03 -10.98
CA SER A 69 -19.37 -7.38 -11.93
C SER A 69 -19.27 -6.64 -13.27
N THR A 70 -18.63 -5.47 -13.30
CA THR A 70 -18.35 -4.69 -14.50
C THR A 70 -17.03 -5.06 -15.18
N GLY A 71 -16.33 -6.09 -14.68
CA GLY A 71 -15.07 -6.58 -15.25
C GLY A 71 -13.81 -5.83 -14.82
N VAL A 72 -13.94 -4.79 -13.98
CA VAL A 72 -12.81 -4.01 -13.47
C VAL A 72 -11.97 -4.88 -12.53
N PRO A 73 -10.65 -4.98 -12.70
CA PRO A 73 -9.80 -5.76 -11.79
C PRO A 73 -9.92 -5.27 -10.34
N VAL A 74 -9.96 -6.19 -9.39
CA VAL A 74 -9.88 -5.89 -7.95
C VAL A 74 -8.52 -6.36 -7.45
N GLN A 75 -7.85 -5.48 -6.71
CA GLN A 75 -6.50 -5.69 -6.20
C GLN A 75 -6.48 -5.49 -4.68
N ARG A 76 -5.55 -6.20 -4.04
CA ARG A 76 -5.15 -5.93 -2.67
C ARG A 76 -3.83 -5.20 -2.72
N GLU A 77 -3.75 -4.09 -2.01
CA GLU A 77 -2.69 -3.10 -2.14
C GLU A 77 -2.05 -2.77 -0.79
N ILE A 78 -0.72 -2.55 -0.80
CA ILE A 78 0.07 -2.06 0.32
C ILE A 78 0.75 -0.77 -0.13
N TYR A 79 0.42 0.35 0.52
CA TYR A 79 0.95 1.66 0.17
C TYR A 79 0.73 2.68 1.27
N LEU A 80 1.40 3.83 1.13
CA LEU A 80 1.22 4.99 1.99
C LEU A 80 0.28 6.01 1.36
N VAL A 81 -0.76 6.41 2.08
CA VAL A 81 -1.66 7.49 1.66
C VAL A 81 -1.05 8.84 2.05
N ARG A 82 -0.91 9.74 1.09
CA ARG A 82 -0.48 11.13 1.36
C ARG A 82 -1.65 11.94 1.93
N ASN A 83 -1.44 12.53 3.09
CA ASN A 83 -2.31 13.55 3.67
C ASN A 83 -1.94 14.92 3.09
N MET A 84 -2.73 15.43 2.17
CA MET A 84 -2.46 16.72 1.52
C MET A 84 -2.59 17.91 2.49
N THR A 85 -3.39 17.79 3.56
CA THR A 85 -3.65 18.88 4.51
C THR A 85 -2.45 19.15 5.42
N ILE A 86 -1.76 18.10 5.88
CA ILE A 86 -0.60 18.24 6.77
C ILE A 86 0.72 17.77 6.14
N GLN A 87 0.68 17.40 4.87
CA GLN A 87 1.82 16.88 4.10
C GLN A 87 2.54 15.69 4.76
N ASP A 88 1.80 14.87 5.50
CA ASP A 88 2.32 13.63 6.11
C ASP A 88 1.84 12.41 5.31
N TYR A 89 2.42 11.23 5.51
CA TYR A 89 1.85 10.00 4.96
C TYR A 89 1.33 9.09 6.07
N MET A 90 0.37 8.24 5.72
CA MET A 90 -0.25 7.29 6.63
C MET A 90 -0.26 5.90 6.03
N ASN A 91 0.09 4.91 6.85
CA ASN A 91 -0.10 3.50 6.54
C ASN A 91 -1.45 3.06 7.12
N TRP A 92 -2.40 2.70 6.26
CA TRP A 92 -3.72 2.19 6.65
C TRP A 92 -3.78 0.66 6.70
N GLY A 93 -2.62 0.01 6.62
CA GLY A 93 -2.51 -1.41 6.38
C GLY A 93 -2.89 -1.78 4.94
N PRO A 94 -3.00 -3.08 4.65
CA PRO A 94 -3.45 -3.56 3.35
C PRO A 94 -4.91 -3.16 3.10
N ILE A 95 -5.23 -2.80 1.86
CA ILE A 95 -6.58 -2.41 1.44
C ILE A 95 -6.93 -3.17 0.17
N THR A 96 -8.10 -3.79 0.13
CA THR A 96 -8.66 -4.35 -1.09
C THR A 96 -9.57 -3.34 -1.77
N LYS A 97 -9.33 -3.02 -3.05
CA LYS A 97 -10.14 -2.09 -3.84
C LYS A 97 -10.07 -2.38 -5.34
N THR A 98 -10.92 -1.74 -6.14
CA THR A 98 -10.80 -1.77 -7.60
C THR A 98 -9.48 -1.16 -8.03
N ALA A 99 -8.81 -1.78 -9.00
CA ALA A 99 -7.55 -1.29 -9.53
C ALA A 99 -7.75 0.09 -10.17
N GLU A 100 -6.87 1.02 -9.80
CA GLU A 100 -6.76 2.33 -10.43
C GLU A 100 -5.84 2.26 -11.66
N GLU A 101 -5.93 3.26 -12.53
CA GLU A 101 -4.95 3.43 -13.59
C GLU A 101 -3.55 3.57 -13.02
N CYS A 102 -2.58 2.94 -13.67
CA CYS A 102 -1.18 3.04 -13.33
C CYS A 102 -0.36 3.48 -14.53
N THR A 103 0.77 4.12 -14.27
CA THR A 103 1.70 4.52 -15.32
C THR A 103 2.62 3.36 -15.68
N LYS A 104 3.04 2.56 -14.68
CA LYS A 104 3.85 1.36 -14.89
C LYS A 104 3.60 0.34 -13.79
N ALA A 105 3.60 -0.93 -14.17
CA ALA A 105 3.52 -2.05 -13.25
C ALA A 105 4.54 -3.11 -13.65
N VAL A 106 5.29 -3.63 -12.68
CA VAL A 106 6.35 -4.64 -12.89
C VAL A 106 6.16 -5.76 -11.88
N GLU A 107 6.13 -7.01 -12.35
CA GLU A 107 6.09 -8.18 -11.47
C GLU A 107 7.43 -8.31 -10.74
N ILE A 108 7.38 -8.44 -9.42
CA ILE A 108 8.56 -8.72 -8.59
C ILE A 108 8.75 -10.24 -8.50
N THR A 109 7.70 -10.94 -8.08
CA THR A 109 7.73 -12.38 -7.82
C THR A 109 6.31 -12.92 -7.68
N LYS A 110 6.17 -14.23 -7.47
CA LYS A 110 4.89 -14.88 -7.15
C LYS A 110 4.92 -15.38 -5.72
N MET A 111 3.86 -15.14 -4.97
CA MET A 111 3.76 -15.54 -3.56
C MET A 111 2.53 -16.41 -3.32
N THR A 112 2.62 -17.33 -2.34
CA THR A 112 1.46 -18.00 -1.73
C THR A 112 0.70 -17.03 -0.81
N LEU A 113 -0.53 -17.38 -0.40
CA LEU A 113 -1.29 -16.60 0.58
C LEU A 113 -0.52 -16.40 1.88
N ALA A 114 0.15 -17.44 2.38
CA ALA A 114 0.96 -17.37 3.59
C ALA A 114 2.10 -16.33 3.46
N ASN A 115 2.79 -16.30 2.32
CA ASN A 115 3.86 -15.33 2.07
C ASN A 115 3.33 -13.90 1.88
N ARG A 116 2.16 -13.72 1.24
CA ARG A 116 1.51 -12.40 1.15
C ARG A 116 1.11 -11.84 2.51
N ARG A 117 0.55 -12.67 3.39
CA ARG A 117 0.26 -12.29 4.79
C ARG A 117 1.52 -12.00 5.60
N ARG A 118 2.66 -12.64 5.29
CA ARG A 118 3.96 -12.26 5.87
C ARG A 118 4.40 -10.89 5.37
N LEU A 119 4.27 -10.62 4.07
CA LEU A 119 4.60 -9.32 3.47
C LEU A 119 3.77 -8.17 4.08
N GLU A 120 2.48 -8.39 4.31
CA GLU A 120 1.61 -7.41 4.99
C GLU A 120 2.07 -7.11 6.42
N ARG A 121 2.48 -8.13 7.17
CA ARG A 121 3.02 -7.94 8.53
C ARG A 121 4.33 -7.16 8.51
N ILE A 122 5.23 -7.50 7.58
CA ILE A 122 6.47 -6.75 7.38
C ILE A 122 6.16 -5.27 7.09
N ALA A 123 5.20 -5.00 6.20
CA ALA A 123 4.79 -3.64 5.90
C ALA A 123 4.20 -2.90 7.12
N ALA A 124 3.46 -3.61 7.99
CA ALA A 124 2.94 -3.03 9.24
C ALA A 124 4.08 -2.69 10.23
N ASP A 125 5.14 -3.48 10.26
CA ASP A 125 6.27 -3.33 11.20
C ASP A 125 7.33 -2.32 10.73
N VAL A 126 7.42 -2.04 9.43
CA VAL A 126 8.41 -1.10 8.89
C VAL A 126 8.08 0.33 9.34
N PRO A 127 9.01 1.00 10.07
CA PRO A 127 8.75 2.31 10.64
C PRO A 127 8.57 3.35 9.55
N PHE A 128 7.51 4.15 9.70
CA PHE A 128 7.17 5.18 8.73
C PHE A 128 8.02 6.45 8.88
N ARG A 129 8.78 6.70 9.95
CA ARG A 129 9.52 7.97 10.14
C ARG A 129 11.03 7.78 10.18
N ARG A 130 11.75 8.43 9.25
CA ARG A 130 13.18 8.71 9.41
C ARG A 130 13.41 9.79 10.48
N PRO A 131 14.59 9.83 11.14
CA PRO A 131 14.90 10.83 12.17
C PRO A 131 14.73 12.30 11.73
N ASN A 132 14.79 12.58 10.43
CA ASN A 132 14.62 13.92 9.85
C ASN A 132 13.15 14.27 9.51
N GLY A 133 12.20 13.41 9.86
CA GLY A 133 10.76 13.70 9.77
C GLY A 133 10.15 13.65 8.36
N LYS A 134 10.90 13.26 7.33
CA LYS A 134 10.39 13.12 5.95
C LYS A 134 10.56 11.68 5.47
N THR A 135 9.44 10.99 5.24
CA THR A 135 9.45 9.68 4.60
C THR A 135 8.60 9.75 3.34
N HIS A 136 9.25 9.45 2.21
CA HIS A 136 8.58 9.38 0.92
C HIS A 136 7.97 7.98 0.72
N CYS A 137 6.85 7.89 -0.03
CA CYS A 137 6.19 6.60 -0.25
C CYS A 137 7.12 5.56 -0.89
N GLN A 138 7.96 5.98 -1.83
CA GLN A 138 8.96 5.13 -2.49
C GLN A 138 10.01 4.59 -1.51
N ASP A 139 10.51 5.41 -0.59
CA ASP A 139 11.52 4.97 0.39
C ASP A 139 10.96 3.92 1.33
N TRP A 140 9.71 4.10 1.75
CA TRP A 140 9.03 3.14 2.59
C TRP A 140 8.80 1.82 1.85
N ILE A 141 8.36 1.86 0.58
CA ILE A 141 8.25 0.63 -0.23
C ILE A 141 9.61 -0.06 -0.37
N ILE A 142 10.70 0.67 -0.58
CA ILE A 142 12.05 0.08 -0.59
C ILE A 142 12.38 -0.57 0.76
N ALA A 143 12.12 0.11 1.87
CA ALA A 143 12.36 -0.46 3.21
C ALA A 143 11.53 -1.74 3.47
N VAL A 144 10.28 -1.79 2.97
CA VAL A 144 9.45 -3.00 3.02
C VAL A 144 10.06 -4.14 2.20
N LEU A 145 10.57 -3.85 1.01
CA LEU A 145 11.21 -4.85 0.14
C LEU A 145 12.53 -5.35 0.74
N GLU A 146 13.35 -4.47 1.32
CA GLU A 146 14.58 -4.84 2.03
C GLU A 146 14.28 -5.73 3.25
N ALA A 147 13.26 -5.40 4.04
CA ALA A 147 12.84 -6.22 5.17
C ALA A 147 12.27 -7.59 4.73
N ALA A 148 11.55 -7.63 3.61
CA ALA A 148 11.06 -8.87 3.00
C ALA A 148 12.20 -9.76 2.49
N GLU A 149 13.25 -9.17 1.89
CA GLU A 149 14.48 -9.87 1.49
C GLU A 149 15.17 -10.50 2.72
N GLN A 150 15.36 -9.74 3.79
CA GLN A 150 16.00 -10.22 5.02
C GLN A 150 15.26 -11.40 5.66
N GLN A 151 13.94 -11.49 5.45
CA GLN A 151 13.11 -12.59 5.92
C GLN A 151 12.92 -13.72 4.89
N GLY A 152 13.62 -13.66 3.76
CA GLY A 152 13.61 -14.68 2.70
C GLY A 152 12.31 -14.77 1.91
N LEU A 153 11.49 -13.70 1.85
CA LEU A 153 10.26 -13.69 1.05
C LEU A 153 10.53 -13.46 -0.44
N LEU A 154 11.63 -12.78 -0.76
CA LEU A 154 12.00 -12.37 -2.11
C LEU A 154 13.51 -12.21 -2.22
N THR A 155 14.07 -12.28 -3.43
CA THR A 155 15.51 -12.08 -3.62
C THR A 155 15.84 -10.62 -3.91
N ARG A 156 17.06 -10.20 -3.60
CA ARG A 156 17.53 -8.83 -3.91
C ARG A 156 17.39 -8.48 -5.39
N SER A 157 17.70 -9.44 -6.26
CA SER A 157 17.66 -9.25 -7.70
C SER A 157 16.25 -8.90 -8.17
N ASP A 158 15.25 -9.65 -7.69
CA ASP A 158 13.86 -9.50 -8.09
C ASP A 158 13.34 -8.07 -7.84
N TRP A 159 13.47 -7.59 -6.60
CA TRP A 159 12.87 -6.31 -6.22
C TRP A 159 13.67 -5.11 -6.71
N THR A 160 15.01 -5.22 -6.78
CA THR A 160 15.83 -4.10 -7.27
C THR A 160 15.66 -3.86 -8.77
N MET A 161 15.46 -4.92 -9.57
CA MET A 161 15.11 -4.77 -10.98
C MET A 161 13.75 -4.10 -11.15
N ALA A 162 12.74 -4.53 -10.39
CA ALA A 162 11.42 -3.90 -10.43
C ALA A 162 11.47 -2.43 -10.03
N ALA A 163 12.17 -2.09 -8.94
CA ALA A 163 12.33 -0.72 -8.46
C ALA A 163 13.02 0.18 -9.49
N ARG A 164 14.10 -0.29 -10.12
CA ARG A 164 14.76 0.45 -11.22
C ARG A 164 13.81 0.66 -12.40
N ALA A 165 13.04 -0.36 -12.77
CA ALA A 165 12.13 -0.28 -13.89
C ALA A 165 11.03 0.78 -13.66
N VAL A 166 10.62 1.05 -12.42
CA VAL A 166 9.60 2.08 -12.11
C VAL A 166 10.17 3.42 -11.63
N ALA A 167 11.49 3.58 -11.56
CA ALA A 167 12.16 4.76 -11.00
C ALA A 167 11.94 6.05 -11.81
N ASP A 168 11.83 5.93 -13.14
CA ASP A 168 11.71 7.07 -14.06
C ASP A 168 10.26 7.41 -14.43
N VAL A 169 9.29 6.73 -13.79
CA VAL A 169 7.86 7.04 -13.91
C VAL A 169 7.60 8.38 -13.26
#